data_AF-A0A4Q5UV65-F1
#
_entry.id   AF-A0A4Q5UV65-F1
#
_cell.length_a   1.000
_cell.length_b   1.000
_cell.length_c   1.000
_cell.angle_alpha   90.00
_cell.angle_beta   90.00
_cell.angle_gamma   90.00
#
_symmetry.space_group_name_H-M   'P 1'
#
loop_
_entity.id
_entity.type
_entity.pdbx_description
1 polymer ?
#
loop_
_entity_poly.entity_id
_entity_poly.type
_entity_poly.pdbx_seq_one_letter_code
_entity_poly.pdbx_strand_id
1 'polypeptide(L)'
;VQCDDIEEMIAVAKNLEGQLTATLMATPDDILANKELMETVKNICGRFIMNNVPTGVEVCLSMQHGGPFPATTDSRFTSVGADGIKRFARPIAYQNWPDELLPDELKAGNPLNIWRTVNDTPGRH
;
A
#
# COMPACT_ATOMS: atom_id res chain seq x y z
N VAL A 1 -26.93 0.31 5.93
CA VAL A 1 -27.54 1.59 5.52
C VAL A 1 -28.11 1.37 4.14
N GLN A 2 -29.39 1.66 3.93
CA GLN A 2 -29.99 1.64 2.59
C GLN A 2 -29.80 3.03 1.98
N CYS A 3 -29.47 3.09 0.70
CA CYS A 3 -29.39 4.34 -0.07
C CYS A 3 -30.47 4.28 -1.16
N ASP A 4 -31.09 5.42 -1.47
CA ASP A 4 -32.12 5.58 -2.48
C ASP A 4 -31.53 5.48 -3.90
N ASP A 5 -30.31 6.00 -4.09
CA ASP A 5 -29.59 6.01 -5.37
C ASP A 5 -28.06 5.94 -5.20
N ILE A 6 -27.32 6.03 -6.32
CA ILE A 6 -25.87 5.98 -6.33
C ILE A 6 -25.26 7.27 -5.78
N GLU A 7 -25.89 8.41 -6.00
CA GLU A 7 -25.47 9.71 -5.50
C GLU A 7 -25.47 9.73 -3.97
N GLU A 8 -26.50 9.16 -3.33
CA GLU A 8 -26.55 8.99 -1.89
C GLU A 8 -25.50 7.98 -1.41
N MET A 9 -25.28 6.87 -2.12
CA MET A 9 -24.22 5.91 -1.78
C MET A 9 -22.83 6.57 -1.81
N ILE A 10 -22.57 7.43 -2.79
CA ILE A 10 -21.34 8.24 -2.87
C ILE A 10 -21.27 9.22 -1.70
N ALA A 11 -22.37 9.88 -1.35
CA ALA A 11 -22.41 10.79 -0.21
C ALA A 11 -22.12 10.07 1.11
N VAL A 12 -22.65 8.86 1.30
CA VAL A 12 -22.32 7.99 2.45
C VAL A 12 -20.85 7.64 2.44
N ALA A 13 -20.31 7.17 1.31
CA ALA A 13 -18.90 6.80 1.18
C ALA A 13 -17.94 7.97 1.48
N LYS A 14 -18.28 9.19 1.05
CA LYS A 14 -17.50 10.41 1.34
C LYS A 14 -17.46 10.78 2.82
N ASN A 15 -18.41 10.31 3.61
CA ASN A 15 -18.47 10.55 5.06
C ASN A 15 -17.88 9.40 5.89
N LEU A 16 -17.44 8.31 5.26
CA LEU A 16 -16.71 7.26 5.96
C LEU A 16 -15.29 7.72 6.29
N GLU A 17 -14.88 7.48 7.52
CA GLU A 17 -13.49 7.67 7.94
C GLU A 17 -12.60 6.54 7.37
N GLY A 18 -11.28 6.64 7.55
CA GLY A 18 -10.32 5.65 7.09
C GLY A 18 -10.58 4.24 7.65
N GLN A 19 -10.55 3.25 6.76
CA GLN A 19 -10.84 1.84 7.00
C GLN A 19 -9.61 0.96 6.74
N LEU A 20 -9.51 -0.18 7.45
CA LEU A 20 -8.53 -1.22 7.09
C LEU A 20 -8.87 -1.84 5.73
N THR A 21 -10.16 -2.06 5.51
CA THR A 21 -10.68 -2.72 4.31
C THR A 21 -11.93 -2.04 3.80
N ALA A 22 -12.14 -2.05 2.50
CA ALA A 22 -13.45 -1.86 1.90
C ALA A 22 -13.70 -2.98 0.88
N THR A 23 -14.95 -3.42 0.79
CA THR A 23 -15.37 -4.44 -0.18
C THR A 23 -16.42 -3.85 -1.10
N LEU A 24 -16.25 -4.02 -2.41
CA LEU A 24 -17.34 -3.87 -3.38
C LEU A 24 -17.90 -5.25 -3.71
N MET A 25 -19.23 -5.37 -3.67
CA MET A 25 -19.97 -6.51 -4.19
C MET A 25 -20.69 -6.05 -5.45
N ALA A 26 -20.13 -6.34 -6.62
CA ALA A 26 -20.52 -5.72 -7.88
C ALA A 26 -20.06 -6.54 -9.10
N THR A 27 -20.70 -6.32 -10.24
CA THR A 27 -20.27 -6.82 -11.54
C THR A 27 -19.28 -5.84 -12.21
N PRO A 28 -18.55 -6.24 -13.26
CA PRO A 28 -17.69 -5.33 -14.02
C PRO A 28 -18.44 -4.12 -14.58
N ASP A 29 -19.68 -4.31 -15.05
CA ASP A 29 -20.50 -3.24 -15.62
C ASP A 29 -20.89 -2.20 -14.55
N ASP A 30 -21.20 -2.65 -13.33
CA ASP A 30 -21.47 -1.76 -12.20
C ASP A 30 -20.25 -0.87 -11.89
N ILE A 31 -19.04 -1.42 -11.95
CA ILE A 31 -17.81 -0.64 -11.70
C ILE A 31 -17.55 0.37 -12.82
N LEU A 32 -17.70 -0.06 -14.06
CA LEU A 32 -17.48 0.80 -15.23
C LEU A 32 -18.47 1.97 -15.27
N ALA A 33 -19.70 1.74 -14.83
CA ALA A 33 -20.75 2.75 -14.71
C ALA A 33 -20.51 3.71 -13.52
N ASN A 34 -19.92 3.23 -12.41
CA ASN A 34 -19.87 3.96 -11.14
C ASN A 34 -18.44 4.29 -10.67
N LYS A 35 -17.63 4.87 -11.56
CA LYS A 35 -16.20 5.17 -11.29
C LYS A 35 -15.97 6.12 -10.11
N GLU A 36 -16.87 7.08 -9.90
CA GLU A 36 -16.75 8.02 -8.77
C GLU A 36 -16.87 7.30 -7.42
N LEU A 37 -17.83 6.38 -7.29
CA LEU A 37 -17.97 5.57 -6.08
C LEU A 37 -16.71 4.73 -5.84
N MET A 38 -16.21 4.07 -6.88
CA MET A 38 -15.00 3.23 -6.79
C MET A 38 -13.79 4.03 -6.29
N GLU A 39 -13.50 5.20 -6.88
CA GLU A 39 -12.38 6.04 -6.43
C GLU A 39 -12.62 6.60 -5.02
N THR A 40 -13.86 6.96 -4.67
CA THR A 40 -14.21 7.41 -3.31
C THR A 40 -13.90 6.33 -2.28
N VAL A 41 -14.35 5.09 -2.50
CA VAL A 41 -14.15 3.97 -1.57
C VAL A 41 -12.69 3.51 -1.51
N LYS A 42 -11.99 3.53 -2.65
CA LYS A 42 -10.56 3.22 -2.72
C LYS A 42 -9.73 4.17 -1.86
N ASN A 43 -10.06 5.47 -1.87
CA ASN A 43 -9.30 6.48 -1.12
C ASN A 43 -9.44 6.38 0.41
N ILE A 44 -10.45 5.67 0.91
CA ILE A 44 -10.67 5.51 2.36
C ILE A 44 -10.13 4.20 2.93
N CYS A 45 -9.55 3.28 2.14
CA CYS A 45 -9.13 1.98 2.64
C CYS A 45 -7.67 1.61 2.31
N GLY A 46 -7.05 0.77 3.14
CA GLY A 46 -5.73 0.20 2.82
C GLY A 46 -5.80 -1.05 1.94
N ARG A 47 -6.83 -1.87 2.11
CA ARG A 47 -7.07 -3.07 1.28
C ARG A 47 -8.46 -3.04 0.66
N PHE A 48 -8.48 -2.98 -0.66
CA PHE A 48 -9.71 -2.90 -1.44
C PHE A 48 -10.04 -4.26 -2.06
N ILE A 49 -11.24 -4.77 -1.80
CA ILE A 49 -11.64 -6.14 -2.09
C ILE A 49 -12.85 -6.12 -3.03
N MET A 50 -12.87 -7.04 -3.99
CA MET A 50 -13.99 -7.24 -4.89
C MET A 50 -14.60 -8.61 -4.66
N ASN A 51 -15.92 -8.67 -4.52
CA ASN A 51 -16.73 -9.89 -4.46
C ASN A 51 -16.25 -10.92 -3.41
N ASN A 52 -15.74 -10.44 -2.27
CA ASN A 52 -15.29 -11.30 -1.17
C ASN A 52 -15.31 -10.59 0.19
N VAL A 53 -15.40 -11.37 1.26
CA VAL A 53 -15.44 -10.85 2.64
C VAL A 53 -14.05 -10.43 3.14
N PRO A 54 -13.95 -9.43 4.03
CA PRO A 54 -12.67 -8.84 4.42
C PRO A 54 -11.91 -9.59 5.51
N THR A 55 -12.47 -10.66 6.08
CA THR A 55 -11.98 -11.31 7.31
C THR A 55 -10.61 -11.98 7.15
N GLY A 56 -10.34 -12.57 5.99
CA GLY A 56 -9.04 -13.18 5.70
C GLY A 56 -7.95 -12.13 5.51
N VAL A 57 -6.83 -12.28 6.22
CA VAL A 57 -5.61 -11.46 6.06
C VAL A 57 -4.45 -12.37 5.74
N GLU A 58 -4.08 -12.42 4.46
CA GLU A 58 -2.93 -13.20 4.00
C GLU A 58 -1.60 -12.55 4.40
N VAL A 59 -0.62 -13.36 4.83
CA VAL A 59 0.75 -12.90 5.12
C VAL A 59 1.60 -13.04 3.85
N CYS A 60 1.54 -12.03 2.98
CA CYS A 60 2.23 -12.03 1.69
C CYS A 60 2.96 -10.70 1.43
N LEU A 61 3.70 -10.63 0.31
CA LEU A 61 4.47 -9.44 -0.10
C LEU A 61 3.57 -8.25 -0.45
N SER A 62 2.41 -8.50 -1.04
CA SER A 62 1.47 -7.48 -1.53
C SER A 62 0.47 -7.00 -0.47
N MET A 63 0.53 -7.51 0.77
CA MET A 63 -0.45 -7.20 1.80
C MET A 63 -0.32 -5.76 2.32
N GLN A 64 -1.45 -5.04 2.32
CA GLN A 64 -1.61 -3.74 2.96
C GLN A 64 -2.63 -3.84 4.10
N HIS A 65 -2.15 -4.11 5.31
CA HIS A 65 -2.94 -4.11 6.54
C HIS A 65 -2.70 -2.79 7.29
N GLY A 66 -3.50 -1.80 6.90
CA GLY A 66 -3.42 -0.40 7.29
C GLY A 66 -4.48 0.39 6.53
N GLY A 67 -4.30 1.69 6.36
CA GLY A 67 -5.25 2.56 5.66
C GLY A 67 -5.16 4.01 6.14
N PRO A 68 -6.01 4.92 5.63
CA PRO A 68 -6.12 6.26 6.21
C PRO A 68 -6.54 6.22 7.68
N PHE A 69 -6.26 7.28 8.43
CA PHE A 69 -6.74 7.40 9.81
C PHE A 69 -8.29 7.34 9.86
N PRO A 70 -8.92 6.65 10.83
CA PRO A 70 -8.35 6.06 12.05
C PRO A 70 -7.87 4.60 11.92
N ALA A 71 -7.92 3.98 10.73
CA ALA A 71 -7.49 2.59 10.56
C ALA A 71 -6.03 2.33 10.99
N THR A 72 -5.16 3.32 10.79
CA THR A 72 -3.80 3.37 11.34
C THR A 72 -3.38 4.83 11.54
N THR A 73 -2.37 5.04 12.38
CA THR A 73 -1.76 6.36 12.62
C THR A 73 -0.71 6.73 11.58
N ASP A 74 -0.21 5.77 10.79
CA ASP A 74 0.68 6.02 9.65
C ASP A 74 0.25 5.15 8.45
N SER A 75 -0.43 5.78 7.49
CA SER A 75 -1.03 5.14 6.32
C SER A 75 -0.02 4.72 5.26
N ARG A 76 1.23 5.19 5.35
CA ARG A 76 2.30 4.88 4.39
C ARG A 76 2.82 3.45 4.51
N PHE A 77 2.53 2.78 5.63
CA PHE A 77 3.03 1.45 5.96
C PHE A 77 1.91 0.42 6.14
N THR A 78 2.31 -0.85 6.15
CA THR A 78 1.49 -2.00 6.54
C THR A 78 1.99 -2.59 7.86
N SER A 79 1.10 -3.14 8.70
CA SER A 79 1.52 -3.91 9.88
C SER A 79 1.67 -5.41 9.62
N VAL A 80 1.13 -5.93 8.50
CA VAL A 80 1.19 -7.34 8.08
C VAL A 80 1.78 -7.45 6.68
N GLY A 81 2.58 -8.50 6.44
CA GLY A 81 3.30 -8.68 5.17
C GLY A 81 4.75 -8.19 5.25
N ALA A 82 5.54 -8.55 4.24
CA ALA A 82 7.00 -8.33 4.28
C ALA A 82 7.38 -6.85 4.37
N ASP A 83 6.62 -5.98 3.69
CA ASP A 83 6.85 -4.53 3.69
C ASP A 83 6.61 -3.88 5.06
N GLY A 84 6.03 -4.61 6.03
CA GLY A 84 5.89 -4.16 7.39
C GLY A 84 7.21 -3.93 8.12
N ILE A 85 8.33 -4.47 7.61
CA ILE A 85 9.69 -4.19 8.12
C ILE A 85 10.07 -2.71 7.97
N LYS A 86 9.54 -2.01 6.97
CA LYS A 86 9.89 -0.61 6.66
C LYS A 86 9.52 0.36 7.79
N ARG A 87 8.61 -0.02 8.70
CA ARG A 87 8.25 0.75 9.91
C ARG A 87 9.41 0.92 10.89
N PHE A 88 10.39 0.02 10.84
CA PHE A 88 11.52 -0.02 11.77
C PHE A 88 12.84 0.39 11.11
N ALA A 89 12.79 0.91 9.87
CA ALA A 89 13.96 1.31 9.11
C ALA A 89 13.87 2.80 8.71
N ARG A 90 15.03 3.43 8.50
CA ARG A 90 15.13 4.77 7.91
C ARG A 90 16.24 4.80 6.86
N PRO A 91 16.07 5.53 5.73
CA PRO A 91 17.12 5.67 4.75
C PRO A 91 18.26 6.58 5.25
N ILE A 92 19.48 6.33 4.78
CA ILE A 92 20.68 7.17 4.97
C ILE A 92 21.39 7.29 3.62
N ALA A 93 21.79 8.50 3.25
CA ALA A 93 22.57 8.76 2.04
C ALA A 93 24.06 8.94 2.40
N TYR A 94 24.94 8.34 1.61
CA TYR A 94 26.39 8.50 1.71
C TYR A 94 26.87 9.26 0.47
N GLN A 95 27.57 10.38 0.66
CA GLN A 95 28.04 11.22 -0.44
C GLN A 95 29.55 11.44 -0.34
N ASN A 96 30.27 11.09 -1.41
CA ASN A 96 31.73 11.23 -1.52
C ASN A 96 32.52 10.48 -0.42
N TRP A 97 32.03 9.31 -0.01
CA TRP A 97 32.74 8.41 0.91
C TRP A 97 33.67 7.47 0.12
N PRO A 98 34.86 7.15 0.66
CA PRO A 98 35.70 6.09 0.11
C PRO A 98 35.03 4.71 0.36
N ASP A 99 35.21 3.77 -0.57
CA ASP A 99 34.49 2.49 -0.62
C ASP A 99 34.76 1.63 0.63
N GLU A 100 35.97 1.67 1.16
CA GLU A 100 36.37 0.94 2.36
C GLU A 100 35.65 1.38 3.64
N LEU A 101 35.07 2.58 3.65
CA LEU A 101 34.30 3.12 4.78
C LEU A 101 32.78 2.98 4.58
N LEU A 102 32.32 2.50 3.42
CA LEU A 102 30.90 2.22 3.19
C LEU A 102 30.46 0.93 3.90
N PRO A 103 29.17 0.81 4.27
CA PRO A 103 28.61 -0.47 4.67
C PRO A 103 28.59 -1.44 3.47
N ASP A 104 28.63 -2.75 3.74
CA ASP A 104 28.78 -3.79 2.72
C ASP A 104 27.66 -3.75 1.66
N GLU A 105 26.45 -3.33 2.04
CA GLU A 105 25.30 -3.13 1.15
C GLU A 105 25.54 -2.08 0.05
N LEU A 106 26.44 -1.12 0.30
CA LEU A 106 26.70 0.02 -0.60
C LEU A 106 28.04 -0.04 -1.31
N LYS A 107 28.93 -0.98 -0.96
CA LYS A 107 30.24 -1.14 -1.61
C LYS A 107 30.13 -1.44 -3.09
N ALA A 108 31.04 -0.91 -3.89
CA ALA A 108 31.02 -1.03 -5.35
C ALA A 108 30.95 -2.49 -5.80
N GLY A 109 31.74 -3.38 -5.18
CA GLY A 109 31.82 -4.80 -5.54
C GLY A 109 30.61 -5.67 -5.16
N ASN A 110 29.56 -5.11 -4.54
CA ASN A 110 28.37 -5.84 -4.08
C ASN A 110 28.69 -7.19 -3.38
N PRO A 111 29.48 -7.18 -2.29
CA PRO A 111 29.90 -8.41 -1.61
C PRO A 111 28.73 -9.25 -1.11
N LEU A 112 27.56 -8.65 -0.90
CA LEU A 112 26.33 -9.32 -0.44
C LEU A 112 25.47 -9.88 -1.58
N ASN A 113 25.80 -9.58 -2.84
CA ASN A 113 25.05 -9.99 -4.04
C ASN A 113 23.54 -9.65 -3.95
N ILE A 114 23.23 -8.47 -3.40
CA ILE A 114 21.85 -7.98 -3.22
C ILE A 114 21.38 -7.18 -4.44
N TRP A 115 20.07 -7.01 -4.56
CA TRP A 115 19.47 -6.12 -5.56
C TRP A 115 19.70 -4.66 -5.20
N ARG A 116 20.12 -3.86 -6.18
CA ARG A 116 20.40 -2.42 -6.10
C ARG A 116 19.80 -1.71 -7.31
N THR A 117 19.46 -0.44 -7.17
CA THR A 117 19.08 0.41 -8.31
C THR A 117 20.23 1.37 -8.58
N VAL A 118 20.81 1.28 -9.79
CA VAL A 118 21.91 2.15 -10.24
C VAL A 118 21.44 2.89 -11.48
N ASN A 119 21.45 4.23 -11.43
CA ASN A 119 20.95 5.09 -12.52
C ASN A 119 19.58 4.62 -13.04
N ASP A 120 18.61 4.52 -12.13
CA ASP A 120 17.23 4.07 -12.39
C ASP A 120 17.08 2.64 -12.94
N THR A 121 18.16 1.85 -12.98
CA THR A 121 18.16 0.46 -13.45
C THR A 121 18.27 -0.52 -12.28
N PRO A 122 17.26 -1.35 -12.00
CA PRO A 122 17.34 -2.39 -10.98
C PRO A 122 18.20 -3.57 -11.45
N GLY A 123 19.05 -4.10 -10.58
CA GLY A 123 19.90 -5.25 -10.90
C GLY A 123 20.74 -5.70 -9.71
N ARG A 124 21.53 -6.76 -9.90
CA ARG A 124 22.64 -7.10 -9.01
C ARG A 124 23.93 -6.53 -9.57
N HIS A 125 23.95 -5.20 -9.64
CA HIS A 125 25.16 -4.42 -9.96
C HIS A 125 26.18 -4.59 -8.88
#